data_AF-A0A8C5S576-F1
#
_entry.id   AF-A0A8C5S576-F1
#
_cell.length_a   1.000
_cell.length_b   1.000
_cell.length_c   1.000
_cell.angle_alpha   90.00
_cell.angle_beta   90.00
_cell.angle_gamma   90.00
#
_symmetry.space_group_name_H-M   'P 1'
#
loop_
_entity.id
_entity.type
_entity.pdbx_description
1 polymer ?
#
loop_
_entity_poly.entity_id
_entity_poly.type
_entity_poly.pdbx_seq_one_letter_code
_entity_poly.pdbx_strand_id
1 'polypeptide(L)'
;MSTPMSARVDKLLKMPLEENIQSSQIDPEWPQGEDSAKNLWSSNWQAYLVGTTSSPSSNAMLLLTVFSSIKASSPACTELEMNVMDWLAQMMGLPETFLHYHPGSNGGGILQSTVSESTLIALLAARKNKILEMKSSEPNADDSILNSRLIAYASDQAHSSVEKAGLISLVKMRFLPVDENFALRGETLSKAMEEDRSRGLVPIFVCATLGTTGVCAFDCLSELGPICAKEGLWLHVDAAYAGTAFLCPEYRFFLKGIEYADSFAFNPSKWMMVHFDCTAFWVKDKYKLQQTFSVNPVYLRHPNSGSATDFMHWQIPLSRRFRSLKLWFVIRSFGVKKLQDHVRHGTEMAKYFESLLRSNPLFEIPAKRHLGLVVFRLKGPNWMTEKFLKDLNKSGKLFVIPATIQEKLIIRFAVTSQFTTREDIQQDWALIQQTAVNISNQSLLIPEEKAQIPNQLTNSSSKAVGIAPPIFPEKEKGKVVPFSRITMQPRRGSLNSSLSLLNTYIPKAKEPHLDVSFTENSRHLTNCDLPSVLSFSTQNKKKTVRSFSLDSPLENIPCASRKFLSKLPKEILMIKKEDLKKQPQFYHMPSFPECTIQCGLQLPCCPLQTII
;
A
#
# COMPACT_ATOMS: atom_id res chain seq x y z
N MET A 1 19.94 -3.63 14.45
CA MET A 1 20.65 -2.61 15.24
C MET A 1 19.86 -1.32 15.16
N SER A 2 19.52 -0.72 16.31
CA SER A 2 19.04 0.66 16.34
C SER A 2 20.21 1.60 16.06
N THR A 3 20.04 2.53 15.12
CA THR A 3 20.89 3.72 15.08
C THR A 3 20.71 4.47 16.41
N PRO A 4 21.77 4.97 17.07
CA PRO A 4 21.58 5.89 18.18
C PRO A 4 20.69 7.05 17.75
N MET A 5 19.77 7.46 18.62
CA MET A 5 19.03 8.70 18.41
C MET A 5 20.07 9.83 18.32
N SER A 6 19.99 10.67 17.28
CA SER A 6 21.00 11.71 17.06
C SER A 6 21.09 12.58 18.31
N ALA A 7 22.29 12.78 18.85
CA ALA A 7 22.51 13.52 20.10
C ALA A 7 21.98 14.97 20.06
N ARG A 8 21.66 15.50 18.87
CA ARG A 8 20.92 16.76 18.68
C ARG A 8 19.43 16.61 18.95
N VAL A 9 18.77 15.59 18.41
CA VAL A 9 17.35 15.29 18.71
C VAL A 9 17.18 14.91 20.18
N ASP A 10 18.14 14.14 20.70
CA ASP A 10 18.24 13.77 22.12
C ASP A 10 18.52 14.97 23.05
N LYS A 11 18.93 16.12 22.49
CA LYS A 11 19.10 17.40 23.20
C LYS A 11 17.83 18.26 23.08
N LEU A 12 17.24 18.36 21.89
CA LEU A 12 15.97 19.06 21.64
C LEU A 12 14.85 18.49 22.53
N LEU A 13 14.71 17.15 22.59
CA LEU A 13 13.72 16.47 23.43
C LEU A 13 13.99 16.53 24.94
N LYS A 14 15.12 17.12 25.37
CA LYS A 14 15.44 17.37 26.79
C LYS A 14 15.29 18.84 27.18
N MET A 15 14.87 19.71 26.26
CA MET A 15 14.38 21.04 26.60
C MET A 15 13.01 20.88 27.30
N PRO A 16 12.77 21.56 28.44
CA PRO A 16 11.46 21.54 29.07
C PRO A 16 10.42 22.21 28.16
N LEU A 17 9.16 21.81 28.28
CA LEU A 17 8.05 22.53 27.64
C LEU A 17 7.92 23.90 28.28
N GLU A 18 8.33 24.96 27.56
CA GLU A 18 8.19 26.34 28.02
C GLU A 18 6.71 26.75 28.04
N GLU A 19 6.29 27.47 29.09
CA GLU A 19 4.89 27.88 29.26
C GLU A 19 4.42 28.92 28.23
N ASN A 20 5.34 29.63 27.57
CA ASN A 20 5.06 30.72 26.64
C ASN A 20 6.00 30.70 25.41
N ILE A 21 5.76 29.79 24.47
CA ILE A 21 6.51 29.72 23.20
C ILE A 21 5.84 30.61 22.14
N GLN A 22 6.60 31.54 21.53
CA GLN A 22 6.17 32.23 20.31
C GLN A 22 6.43 31.36 19.07
N SER A 23 5.52 31.39 18.09
CA SER A 23 5.69 30.60 16.84
C SER A 23 6.97 30.93 16.08
N SER A 24 7.47 32.15 16.20
CA SER A 24 8.76 32.63 15.66
C SER A 24 9.99 31.92 16.25
N GLN A 25 9.87 31.26 17.41
CA GLN A 25 10.95 30.49 18.03
C GLN A 25 11.03 29.05 17.48
N ILE A 26 9.94 28.51 16.92
CA ILE A 26 9.84 27.11 16.48
C ILE A 26 10.50 26.89 15.10
N ASP A 27 10.26 27.79 14.14
CA ASP A 27 10.83 27.72 12.79
C ASP A 27 12.38 27.55 12.76
N PRO A 28 13.20 28.25 13.58
CA PRO A 28 14.66 28.06 13.60
C PRO A 28 15.17 26.82 14.37
N GLU A 29 14.31 26.10 15.10
CA GLU A 29 14.68 24.81 15.72
C GLU A 29 14.58 23.66 14.72
N TRP A 30 13.59 23.70 13.83
CA TRP A 30 13.30 22.62 12.88
C TRP A 30 14.52 22.17 12.03
N PRO A 31 15.31 23.06 11.39
CA PRO A 31 16.48 22.66 10.61
C PRO A 31 17.56 21.92 11.40
N GLN A 32 17.59 22.06 12.73
CA GLN A 32 18.59 21.41 13.58
C GLN A 32 18.29 19.91 13.79
N GLY A 33 17.04 19.49 13.53
CA GLY A 33 16.60 18.09 13.54
C GLY A 33 16.69 17.39 12.18
N GLU A 34 16.63 18.12 11.07
CA GLU A 34 16.55 17.55 9.70
C GLU A 34 17.77 16.68 9.31
N ASP A 35 18.95 16.93 9.89
CA ASP A 35 20.15 16.08 9.73
C ASP A 35 19.93 14.60 10.15
N SER A 36 18.86 14.30 10.89
CA SER A 36 18.45 12.94 11.27
C SER A 36 17.32 12.35 10.42
N ALA A 37 16.65 13.17 9.61
CA ALA A 37 15.50 12.77 8.80
C ALA A 37 15.96 12.14 7.48
N LYS A 38 15.34 11.00 7.13
CA LYS A 38 15.53 10.38 5.82
C LYS A 38 14.58 11.01 4.80
N ASN A 39 15.13 11.68 3.79
CA ASN A 39 14.34 12.33 2.75
C ASN A 39 13.77 11.32 1.73
N LEU A 40 12.56 10.83 2.00
CA LEU A 40 11.81 9.91 1.12
C LEU A 40 11.45 10.50 -0.25
N TRP A 41 11.56 11.82 -0.43
CA TRP A 41 11.21 12.53 -1.67
C TRP A 41 12.40 12.74 -2.62
N SER A 42 13.62 12.34 -2.20
CA SER A 42 14.83 12.44 -3.02
C SER A 42 14.80 11.47 -4.21
N SER A 43 15.28 11.90 -5.39
CA SER A 43 15.48 10.99 -6.54
C SER A 43 16.39 9.81 -6.23
N ASN A 44 17.28 9.93 -5.24
CA ASN A 44 18.27 8.92 -4.83
C ASN A 44 17.76 8.01 -3.70
N TRP A 45 16.49 8.14 -3.30
CA TRP A 45 15.86 7.24 -2.34
C TRP A 45 15.24 6.05 -3.09
N GLN A 46 15.94 4.92 -3.16
CA GLN A 46 15.52 3.75 -3.96
C GLN A 46 15.08 2.56 -3.08
N ALA A 47 14.76 2.83 -1.81
CA ALA A 47 14.50 1.84 -0.77
C ALA A 47 13.00 1.56 -0.52
N TYR A 48 12.74 0.41 0.11
CA TYR A 48 11.39 -0.09 0.41
C TYR A 48 10.52 -0.17 -0.85
N LEU A 49 9.39 0.52 -0.86
CA LEU A 49 8.55 0.76 -2.02
C LEU A 49 8.24 2.25 -2.00
N VAL A 50 7.91 2.80 -3.17
CA VAL A 50 7.65 4.23 -3.38
C VAL A 50 6.72 4.79 -2.31
N GLY A 51 6.97 6.03 -1.88
CA GLY A 51 6.04 6.83 -1.10
C GLY A 51 6.10 8.27 -1.60
N THR A 52 5.31 8.61 -2.62
CA THR A 52 5.36 9.92 -3.30
C THR A 52 4.33 10.91 -2.78
N THR A 53 4.69 12.20 -2.78
CA THR A 53 3.79 13.33 -2.54
C THR A 53 3.81 14.29 -3.72
N SER A 54 2.80 15.15 -3.78
CA SER A 54 2.65 16.18 -4.80
C SER A 54 1.99 17.42 -4.21
N SER A 55 2.24 18.59 -4.80
CA SER A 55 1.68 19.86 -4.34
C SER A 55 0.14 19.86 -4.18
N PRO A 56 -0.66 19.23 -5.07
CA PRO A 56 -2.10 19.08 -4.85
C PRO A 56 -2.44 18.28 -3.58
N SER A 57 -1.64 17.26 -3.26
CA SER A 57 -1.83 16.43 -2.06
C SER A 57 -1.48 17.20 -0.77
N SER A 58 -0.39 17.97 -0.78
CA SER A 58 0.01 18.82 0.35
C SER A 58 -0.97 19.99 0.56
N ASN A 59 -1.42 20.65 -0.51
CA ASN A 59 -2.40 21.73 -0.44
C ASN A 59 -3.74 21.23 0.12
N ALA A 60 -4.16 20.01 -0.24
CA ALA A 60 -5.35 19.39 0.33
C ALA A 60 -5.21 19.12 1.84
N MET A 61 -4.01 18.79 2.35
CA MET A 61 -3.80 18.68 3.80
C MET A 61 -3.88 20.02 4.52
N LEU A 62 -3.32 21.09 3.94
CA LEU A 62 -3.44 22.42 4.54
C LEU A 62 -4.92 22.83 4.67
N LEU A 63 -5.74 22.53 3.66
CA LEU A 63 -7.19 22.69 3.72
C LEU A 63 -7.84 21.78 4.78
N LEU A 64 -7.46 20.51 4.86
CA LEU A 64 -7.99 19.58 5.87
C LEU A 64 -7.69 20.02 7.32
N THR A 65 -6.50 20.58 7.58
CA THR A 65 -6.15 21.14 8.89
C THR A 65 -7.02 22.35 9.23
N VAL A 66 -7.31 23.22 8.26
CA VAL A 66 -8.28 24.34 8.45
C VAL A 66 -9.70 23.80 8.66
N PHE A 67 -10.10 22.76 7.93
CA PHE A 67 -11.41 22.09 8.05
C PHE A 67 -11.44 20.97 9.12
N SER A 68 -10.68 21.11 10.22
CA SER A 68 -10.63 20.12 11.32
C SER A 68 -12.00 19.81 11.95
N SER A 69 -13.02 20.63 11.72
CA SER A 69 -14.41 20.42 12.15
C SER A 69 -15.16 19.34 11.34
N ILE A 70 -14.67 18.91 10.17
CA ILE A 70 -15.33 17.90 9.32
C ILE A 70 -15.10 16.50 9.88
N LYS A 71 -15.91 16.16 10.89
CA LYS A 71 -15.95 14.83 11.54
C LYS A 71 -16.54 13.76 10.62
N ALA A 72 -16.41 12.50 11.04
CA ALA A 72 -16.96 11.32 10.35
C ALA A 72 -18.49 11.39 10.09
N SER A 73 -19.23 12.20 10.85
CA SER A 73 -20.66 12.44 10.71
C SER A 73 -21.04 13.51 9.67
N SER A 74 -20.09 14.00 8.87
CA SER A 74 -20.36 14.96 7.79
C SER A 74 -20.67 14.23 6.48
N PRO A 75 -21.83 14.45 5.83
CA PRO A 75 -22.20 13.76 4.59
C PRO A 75 -21.14 13.86 3.49
N ALA A 76 -20.57 15.05 3.29
CA ALA A 76 -19.51 15.29 2.30
C ALA A 76 -18.23 14.46 2.55
N CYS A 77 -17.95 14.05 3.80
CA CYS A 77 -16.82 13.20 4.17
C CYS A 77 -17.00 11.75 3.71
N THR A 78 -18.26 11.30 3.60
CA THR A 78 -18.66 9.98 3.12
C THR A 78 -18.91 9.99 1.62
N GLU A 79 -19.76 10.90 1.12
CA GLU A 79 -20.18 10.95 -0.29
C GLU A 79 -19.03 11.23 -1.26
N LEU A 80 -18.11 12.15 -0.92
CA LEU A 80 -16.92 12.38 -1.74
C LEU A 80 -16.02 11.14 -1.76
N GLU A 81 -15.97 10.37 -0.67
CA GLU A 81 -15.18 9.13 -0.65
C GLU A 81 -15.82 8.03 -1.49
N MET A 82 -17.13 7.83 -1.40
CA MET A 82 -17.86 6.88 -2.25
C MET A 82 -17.63 7.19 -3.74
N ASN A 83 -17.84 8.44 -4.16
CA ASN A 83 -17.65 8.86 -5.55
C ASN A 83 -16.19 8.72 -6.03
N VAL A 84 -15.22 9.08 -5.19
CA VAL A 84 -13.78 9.00 -5.55
C VAL A 84 -13.28 7.55 -5.58
N MET A 85 -13.81 6.68 -4.72
CA MET A 85 -13.49 5.25 -4.75
C MET A 85 -14.11 4.56 -5.98
N ASP A 86 -15.29 4.98 -6.43
CA ASP A 86 -15.87 4.50 -7.69
C ASP A 86 -15.07 4.99 -8.91
N TRP A 87 -14.68 6.27 -8.95
CA TRP A 87 -13.76 6.79 -9.98
C TRP A 87 -12.45 5.99 -10.02
N LEU A 88 -11.87 5.69 -8.86
CA LEU A 88 -10.58 5.00 -8.79
C LEU A 88 -10.68 3.53 -9.23
N ALA A 89 -11.77 2.83 -8.88
CA ALA A 89 -12.05 1.49 -9.39
C ALA A 89 -12.20 1.47 -10.92
N GLN A 90 -12.96 2.42 -11.49
CA GLN A 90 -13.10 2.58 -12.94
C GLN A 90 -11.76 2.91 -13.62
N MET A 91 -10.97 3.82 -13.04
CA MET A 91 -9.62 4.17 -13.52
C MET A 91 -8.67 2.97 -13.53
N MET A 92 -8.85 2.00 -12.63
CA MET A 92 -8.05 0.78 -12.56
C MET A 92 -8.61 -0.39 -13.39
N GLY A 93 -9.88 -0.32 -13.81
CA GLY A 93 -10.57 -1.43 -14.48
C GLY A 93 -10.95 -2.56 -13.51
N LEU A 94 -11.30 -2.24 -12.27
CA LEU A 94 -11.86 -3.22 -11.32
C LEU A 94 -13.32 -3.57 -11.68
N PRO A 95 -13.80 -4.78 -11.34
CA PRO A 95 -15.19 -5.19 -11.53
C PRO A 95 -16.23 -4.21 -10.94
N GLU A 96 -17.36 -4.07 -11.64
CA GLU A 96 -18.46 -3.18 -11.25
C GLU A 96 -19.11 -3.55 -9.90
N THR A 97 -18.93 -4.79 -9.45
CA THR A 97 -19.33 -5.27 -8.11
C THR A 97 -18.52 -4.67 -6.95
N PHE A 98 -17.51 -3.85 -7.23
CA PHE A 98 -16.80 -3.04 -6.23
C PHE A 98 -17.28 -1.58 -6.18
N LEU A 99 -18.13 -1.13 -7.10
CA LEU A 99 -18.65 0.24 -7.12
C LEU A 99 -19.79 0.40 -6.10
N HIS A 100 -19.87 1.56 -5.44
CA HIS A 100 -20.99 1.91 -4.54
C HIS A 100 -22.28 2.15 -5.30
N TYR A 101 -22.21 2.80 -6.47
CA TYR A 101 -23.39 3.30 -7.19
C TYR A 101 -23.83 2.41 -8.37
N HIS A 102 -23.21 1.24 -8.56
CA HIS A 102 -23.63 0.30 -9.60
C HIS A 102 -24.84 -0.54 -9.15
N PRO A 103 -25.96 -0.62 -9.92
CA PRO A 103 -27.18 -1.30 -9.47
C PRO A 103 -27.02 -2.79 -9.14
N GLY A 104 -26.05 -3.48 -9.76
CA GLY A 104 -25.74 -4.89 -9.47
C GLY A 104 -24.72 -5.09 -8.33
N SER A 105 -24.42 -4.07 -7.52
CA SER A 105 -23.34 -4.12 -6.52
C SER A 105 -23.85 -4.18 -5.08
N ASN A 106 -23.44 -5.23 -4.36
CA ASN A 106 -23.50 -5.30 -2.90
C ASN A 106 -22.22 -4.74 -2.25
N GLY A 107 -21.25 -4.29 -3.04
CA GLY A 107 -19.91 -3.89 -2.60
C GLY A 107 -19.76 -2.40 -2.34
N GLY A 108 -18.51 -1.95 -2.43
CA GLY A 108 -18.09 -0.56 -2.31
C GLY A 108 -16.63 -0.41 -1.88
N GLY A 109 -16.10 0.81 -1.95
CA GLY A 109 -14.75 1.16 -1.51
C GLY A 109 -14.66 2.12 -0.31
N ILE A 110 -13.72 1.89 0.60
CA ILE A 110 -13.37 2.76 1.74
C ILE A 110 -11.87 3.09 1.75
N LEU A 111 -11.52 4.32 2.19
CA LEU A 111 -10.12 4.70 2.42
C LEU A 111 -9.66 4.33 3.83
N GLN A 112 -8.78 3.32 3.90
CA GLN A 112 -8.06 2.91 5.11
C GLN A 112 -6.73 3.68 5.27
N SER A 113 -6.04 3.52 6.40
CA SER A 113 -4.69 4.08 6.59
C SER A 113 -3.59 3.22 5.95
N THR A 114 -3.67 1.88 6.06
CA THR A 114 -2.70 0.93 5.51
C THR A 114 -3.36 -0.29 4.85
N VAL A 115 -2.66 -0.92 3.89
CA VAL A 115 -3.01 -2.28 3.40
C VAL A 115 -2.94 -3.29 4.55
N SER A 116 -2.04 -3.13 5.53
CA SER A 116 -1.98 -4.02 6.69
C SER A 116 -3.30 -4.09 7.48
N GLU A 117 -3.97 -2.94 7.65
CA GLU A 117 -5.33 -2.88 8.21
C GLU A 117 -6.35 -3.50 7.25
N SER A 118 -6.24 -3.25 5.95
CA SER A 118 -7.15 -3.78 4.92
C SER A 118 -7.13 -5.31 4.83
N THR A 119 -5.93 -5.92 4.85
CA THR A 119 -5.72 -7.38 4.91
C THR A 119 -6.25 -7.97 6.21
N LEU A 120 -5.99 -7.32 7.34
CA LEU A 120 -6.55 -7.75 8.63
C LEU A 120 -8.08 -7.68 8.61
N ILE A 121 -8.66 -6.58 8.12
CA ILE A 121 -10.10 -6.39 7.96
C ILE A 121 -10.72 -7.48 7.09
N ALA A 122 -10.11 -7.81 5.94
CA ALA A 122 -10.57 -8.89 5.07
C ALA A 122 -10.52 -10.27 5.77
N LEU A 123 -9.43 -10.57 6.49
CA LEU A 123 -9.30 -11.81 7.25
C LEU A 123 -10.30 -11.89 8.41
N LEU A 124 -10.54 -10.78 9.13
CA LEU A 124 -11.53 -10.70 10.21
C LEU A 124 -12.95 -10.95 9.67
N ALA A 125 -13.29 -10.41 8.50
CA ALA A 125 -14.58 -10.59 7.84
C ALA A 125 -14.77 -12.02 7.33
N ALA A 126 -13.77 -12.60 6.65
CA ALA A 126 -13.77 -14.01 6.22
C ALA A 126 -13.97 -14.97 7.41
N ARG A 127 -13.18 -14.75 8.48
CA ARG A 127 -13.27 -15.48 9.75
C ARG A 127 -14.66 -15.38 10.36
N LYS A 128 -15.21 -14.17 10.52
CA LYS A 128 -16.52 -14.00 11.16
C LYS A 128 -17.65 -14.60 10.33
N ASN A 129 -17.58 -14.49 8.99
CA ASN A 129 -18.52 -15.13 8.09
C ASN A 129 -18.53 -16.66 8.27
N LYS A 130 -17.35 -17.32 8.27
CA LYS A 130 -17.28 -18.78 8.46
C LYS A 130 -17.73 -19.21 9.86
N ILE A 131 -17.42 -18.44 10.90
CA ILE A 131 -17.89 -18.75 12.27
C ILE A 131 -19.42 -18.67 12.37
N LEU A 132 -20.06 -17.68 11.73
CA LEU A 132 -21.52 -17.59 11.68
C LEU A 132 -22.16 -18.75 10.91
N GLU A 133 -21.55 -19.17 9.80
CA GLU A 133 -21.95 -20.38 9.07
C GLU A 133 -21.86 -21.64 9.97
N MET A 134 -20.70 -21.87 10.60
CA MET A 134 -20.48 -23.02 11.50
C MET A 134 -21.42 -23.02 12.72
N LYS A 135 -21.86 -21.85 13.21
CA LYS A 135 -22.86 -21.75 14.28
C LYS A 135 -24.27 -22.20 13.88
N SER A 136 -24.55 -22.36 12.58
CA SER A 136 -25.80 -22.99 12.13
C SER A 136 -25.84 -24.49 12.48
N SER A 137 -24.68 -25.15 12.52
CA SER A 137 -24.53 -26.55 12.96
C SER A 137 -24.10 -26.69 14.43
N GLU A 138 -23.35 -25.72 14.95
CA GLU A 138 -22.78 -25.74 16.31
C GLU A 138 -23.16 -24.48 17.10
N PRO A 139 -24.46 -24.24 17.39
CA PRO A 139 -24.93 -22.96 17.94
C PRO A 139 -24.34 -22.63 19.33
N ASN A 140 -24.09 -23.67 20.13
CA ASN A 140 -23.53 -23.56 21.48
C ASN A 140 -21.99 -23.50 21.51
N ALA A 141 -21.30 -23.61 20.38
CA ALA A 141 -19.85 -23.52 20.35
C ALA A 141 -19.39 -22.06 20.54
N ASP A 142 -18.26 -21.86 21.20
CA ASP A 142 -17.64 -20.54 21.33
C ASP A 142 -16.97 -20.09 20.01
N ASP A 143 -17.05 -18.79 19.70
CA ASP A 143 -16.48 -18.22 18.46
C ASP A 143 -14.96 -18.45 18.37
N SER A 144 -14.23 -18.47 19.50
CA SER A 144 -12.78 -18.73 19.55
C SER A 144 -12.45 -20.22 19.37
N ILE A 145 -13.29 -21.11 19.91
CA ILE A 145 -13.18 -22.56 19.67
C ILE A 145 -13.43 -22.90 18.19
N LEU A 146 -14.42 -22.26 17.56
CA LEU A 146 -14.65 -22.40 16.11
C LEU A 146 -13.48 -21.80 15.31
N ASN A 147 -13.01 -20.60 15.68
CA ASN A 147 -11.81 -19.98 15.10
C ASN A 147 -10.58 -20.89 15.16
N SER A 148 -10.42 -21.68 16.22
CA SER A 148 -9.27 -22.59 16.39
C SER A 148 -9.17 -23.67 15.30
N ARG A 149 -10.25 -23.95 14.56
CA ARG A 149 -10.27 -24.91 13.44
C ARG A 149 -9.92 -24.27 12.09
N LEU A 150 -9.91 -22.94 12.00
CA LEU A 150 -9.79 -22.23 10.72
C LEU A 150 -8.33 -22.11 10.26
N ILE A 151 -8.14 -22.12 8.94
CA ILE A 151 -6.84 -21.91 8.29
C ILE A 151 -6.96 -21.01 7.05
N ALA A 152 -5.94 -20.17 6.89
CA ALA A 152 -5.80 -19.16 5.85
C ALA A 152 -4.45 -19.34 5.12
N TYR A 153 -4.40 -18.94 3.85
CA TYR A 153 -3.28 -19.20 2.95
C TYR A 153 -2.72 -17.92 2.32
N ALA A 154 -1.43 -17.94 2.00
CA ALA A 154 -0.77 -16.92 1.20
C ALA A 154 0.50 -17.44 0.54
N SER A 155 1.00 -16.72 -0.46
CA SER A 155 2.34 -16.91 -1.03
C SER A 155 3.43 -16.76 0.05
N ASP A 156 4.51 -17.56 0.01
CA ASP A 156 5.68 -17.34 0.86
C ASP A 156 6.44 -16.02 0.55
N GLN A 157 6.09 -15.36 -0.56
CA GLN A 157 6.52 -14.01 -0.94
C GLN A 157 5.57 -12.90 -0.47
N ALA A 158 4.48 -13.25 0.22
CA ALA A 158 3.51 -12.28 0.72
C ALA A 158 4.14 -11.33 1.75
N HIS A 159 3.59 -10.12 1.88
CA HIS A 159 4.09 -9.15 2.85
C HIS A 159 3.79 -9.59 4.30
N SER A 160 4.67 -9.29 5.25
CA SER A 160 4.55 -9.71 6.66
C SER A 160 3.33 -9.13 7.40
N SER A 161 2.57 -8.23 6.77
CA SER A 161 1.22 -7.88 7.22
C SER A 161 0.26 -9.06 7.21
N VAL A 162 0.43 -10.05 6.32
CA VAL A 162 -0.42 -11.25 6.27
C VAL A 162 -0.14 -12.16 7.48
N GLU A 163 1.12 -12.40 7.81
CA GLU A 163 1.52 -13.10 9.03
C GLU A 163 0.98 -12.36 10.27
N LYS A 164 1.19 -11.04 10.32
CA LYS A 164 0.72 -10.21 11.43
C LYS A 164 -0.82 -10.18 11.55
N ALA A 165 -1.55 -10.29 10.44
CA ALA A 165 -3.00 -10.44 10.47
C ALA A 165 -3.41 -11.79 11.06
N GLY A 166 -2.72 -12.88 10.74
CA GLY A 166 -2.87 -14.19 11.41
C GLY A 166 -2.61 -14.09 12.92
N LEU A 167 -1.49 -13.49 13.31
CA LEU A 167 -1.11 -13.30 14.73
C LEU A 167 -2.15 -12.48 15.52
N ILE A 168 -2.70 -11.41 14.94
CA ILE A 168 -3.72 -10.56 15.59
C ILE A 168 -5.09 -11.26 15.64
N SER A 169 -5.46 -12.02 14.60
CA SER A 169 -6.77 -12.68 14.50
C SER A 169 -6.84 -14.07 15.14
N LEU A 170 -5.70 -14.62 15.56
CA LEU A 170 -5.51 -16.01 16.01
C LEU A 170 -5.96 -17.07 14.98
N VAL A 171 -6.02 -16.71 13.69
CA VAL A 171 -6.25 -17.65 12.58
C VAL A 171 -4.91 -18.30 12.21
N LYS A 172 -4.91 -19.61 11.94
CA LYS A 172 -3.72 -20.30 11.43
C LYS A 172 -3.39 -19.77 10.03
N MET A 173 -2.19 -19.23 9.84
CA MET A 173 -1.70 -18.80 8.53
C MET A 173 -0.70 -19.82 7.98
N ARG A 174 -0.92 -20.29 6.76
CA ARG A 174 -0.02 -21.23 6.06
C ARG A 174 0.54 -20.56 4.81
N PHE A 175 1.84 -20.29 4.84
CA PHE A 175 2.57 -19.80 3.69
C PHE A 175 2.91 -20.96 2.74
N LEU A 176 2.72 -20.73 1.45
CA LEU A 176 2.76 -21.75 0.40
C LEU A 176 3.91 -21.46 -0.58
N PRO A 177 4.63 -22.50 -1.06
CA PRO A 177 5.74 -22.33 -1.98
C PRO A 177 5.28 -21.81 -3.35
N VAL A 178 6.14 -21.01 -3.95
CA VAL A 178 5.92 -20.36 -5.26
C VAL A 178 6.64 -21.08 -6.40
N ASP A 179 6.27 -20.74 -7.63
CA ASP A 179 6.95 -21.18 -8.85
C ASP A 179 8.29 -20.44 -9.11
N GLU A 180 8.95 -20.74 -10.24
CA GLU A 180 10.21 -20.10 -10.65
C GLU A 180 10.10 -18.61 -11.00
N ASN A 181 8.88 -18.08 -11.15
CA ASN A 181 8.58 -16.66 -11.31
C ASN A 181 8.22 -15.99 -9.98
N PHE A 182 8.26 -16.76 -8.89
CA PHE A 182 7.90 -16.36 -7.53
C PHE A 182 6.41 -16.02 -7.35
N ALA A 183 5.55 -16.69 -8.13
CA ALA A 183 4.10 -16.61 -8.06
C ALA A 183 3.49 -17.84 -7.36
N LEU A 184 2.46 -17.62 -6.52
CA LEU A 184 1.61 -18.69 -6.01
C LEU A 184 0.68 -19.22 -7.12
N ARG A 185 0.56 -20.55 -7.17
CA ARG A 185 -0.15 -21.31 -8.22
C ARG A 185 -1.32 -22.12 -7.65
N GLY A 186 -2.30 -22.41 -8.51
CA GLY A 186 -3.53 -23.10 -8.11
C GLY A 186 -3.30 -24.50 -7.56
N GLU A 187 -2.40 -25.27 -8.16
CA GLU A 187 -2.05 -26.63 -7.71
C GLU A 187 -1.54 -26.63 -6.26
N THR A 188 -0.63 -25.71 -5.91
CA THR A 188 -0.09 -25.57 -4.55
C THR A 188 -1.20 -25.27 -3.54
N LEU A 189 -2.14 -24.38 -3.89
CA LEU A 189 -3.28 -24.05 -3.04
C LEU A 189 -4.20 -25.27 -2.85
N SER A 190 -4.59 -25.94 -3.95
CA SER A 190 -5.48 -27.12 -3.89
C SER A 190 -4.90 -28.23 -3.02
N LYS A 191 -3.61 -28.57 -3.23
CA LYS A 191 -2.91 -29.58 -2.43
C LYS A 191 -2.85 -29.21 -0.95
N ALA A 192 -2.50 -27.96 -0.63
CA ALA A 192 -2.45 -27.51 0.76
C ALA A 192 -3.82 -27.57 1.45
N MET A 193 -4.90 -27.22 0.73
CA MET A 193 -6.27 -27.31 1.23
C MET A 193 -6.74 -28.75 1.46
N GLU A 194 -6.35 -29.70 0.60
CA GLU A 194 -6.63 -31.13 0.78
C GLU A 194 -5.90 -31.68 2.01
N GLU A 195 -4.61 -31.42 2.14
CA GLU A 195 -3.81 -31.77 3.32
C GLU A 195 -4.41 -31.19 4.61
N ASP A 196 -4.85 -29.93 4.61
CA ASP A 196 -5.42 -29.29 5.80
C ASP A 196 -6.82 -29.79 6.14
N ARG A 197 -7.66 -30.11 5.15
CA ARG A 197 -8.93 -30.80 5.36
C ARG A 197 -8.73 -32.20 5.94
N SER A 198 -7.71 -32.93 5.50
CA SER A 198 -7.35 -34.24 6.10
C SER A 198 -6.94 -34.15 7.57
N ARG A 199 -6.48 -32.96 8.01
CA ARG A 199 -6.17 -32.63 9.41
C ARG A 199 -7.36 -32.05 10.20
N GLY A 200 -8.56 -32.05 9.63
CA GLY A 200 -9.77 -31.49 10.26
C GLY A 200 -9.80 -29.96 10.35
N LEU A 201 -8.95 -29.27 9.57
CA LEU A 201 -8.96 -27.80 9.49
C LEU A 201 -9.93 -27.32 8.41
N VAL A 202 -10.41 -26.08 8.57
CA VAL A 202 -11.38 -25.43 7.69
C VAL A 202 -10.68 -24.30 6.92
N PRO A 203 -10.41 -24.48 5.61
CA PRO A 203 -9.98 -23.40 4.71
C PRO A 203 -10.99 -22.23 4.71
N ILE A 204 -10.53 -20.99 4.88
CA ILE A 204 -11.40 -19.79 4.87
C ILE A 204 -10.97 -18.64 3.97
N PHE A 205 -9.69 -18.49 3.66
CA PHE A 205 -9.14 -17.24 3.16
C PHE A 205 -7.85 -17.46 2.38
N VAL A 206 -7.67 -16.73 1.28
CA VAL A 206 -6.42 -16.66 0.51
C VAL A 206 -6.04 -15.19 0.33
N CYS A 207 -4.80 -14.83 0.66
CA CYS A 207 -4.18 -13.58 0.23
C CYS A 207 -3.32 -13.84 -1.01
N ALA A 208 -3.78 -13.34 -2.16
CA ALA A 208 -3.01 -13.30 -3.40
C ALA A 208 -2.34 -11.93 -3.54
N THR A 209 -1.05 -11.92 -3.88
CA THR A 209 -0.22 -10.72 -3.92
C THR A 209 0.09 -10.32 -5.37
N LEU A 210 -0.24 -9.10 -5.75
CA LEU A 210 0.13 -8.49 -7.04
C LEU A 210 1.23 -7.44 -6.79
N GLY A 211 2.46 -7.78 -7.16
CA GLY A 211 3.65 -6.99 -6.86
C GLY A 211 4.23 -7.29 -5.47
N THR A 212 4.69 -8.53 -5.26
CA THR A 212 5.29 -9.00 -4.00
C THR A 212 6.41 -8.09 -3.51
N THR A 213 6.57 -7.96 -2.18
CA THR A 213 7.51 -6.97 -1.61
C THR A 213 8.97 -7.28 -1.95
N GLY A 214 9.34 -8.56 -2.03
CA GLY A 214 10.70 -8.99 -2.38
C GLY A 214 11.11 -8.52 -3.78
N VAL A 215 10.41 -9.00 -4.81
CA VAL A 215 10.84 -8.87 -6.22
C VAL A 215 9.78 -8.38 -7.21
N CYS A 216 8.60 -7.95 -6.76
CA CYS A 216 7.47 -7.55 -7.61
C CYS A 216 6.96 -8.71 -8.51
N ALA A 217 6.82 -9.91 -7.93
CA ALA A 217 6.13 -11.03 -8.56
C ALA A 217 4.59 -10.91 -8.40
N PHE A 218 3.83 -11.73 -9.10
CA PHE A 218 2.37 -11.65 -9.18
C PHE A 218 1.75 -13.05 -9.08
N ASP A 219 0.99 -13.31 -8.02
CA ASP A 219 0.30 -14.59 -7.81
C ASP A 219 -0.79 -14.83 -8.89
N CYS A 220 -0.99 -16.09 -9.30
CA CYS A 220 -1.81 -16.42 -10.47
C CYS A 220 -3.33 -16.39 -10.18
N LEU A 221 -3.94 -15.19 -10.16
CA LEU A 221 -5.37 -15.00 -9.90
C LEU A 221 -6.29 -15.84 -10.80
N SER A 222 -5.92 -16.08 -12.07
CA SER A 222 -6.71 -16.92 -12.98
C SER A 222 -6.73 -18.42 -12.62
N GLU A 223 -5.83 -18.87 -11.73
CA GLU A 223 -5.86 -20.21 -11.15
C GLU A 223 -6.49 -20.19 -9.74
N LEU A 224 -6.07 -19.23 -8.91
CA LEU A 224 -6.50 -19.12 -7.51
C LEU A 224 -7.98 -18.74 -7.36
N GLY A 225 -8.49 -17.87 -8.24
CA GLY A 225 -9.88 -17.38 -8.23
C GLY A 225 -10.93 -18.48 -8.36
N PRO A 226 -10.88 -19.31 -9.43
CA PRO A 226 -11.78 -20.44 -9.59
C PRO A 226 -11.77 -21.43 -8.41
N ILE A 227 -10.60 -21.67 -7.79
CA ILE A 227 -10.47 -22.52 -6.61
C ILE A 227 -11.18 -21.87 -5.41
N CYS A 228 -10.90 -20.61 -5.11
CA CYS A 228 -11.52 -19.90 -3.98
C CYS A 228 -13.05 -19.87 -4.10
N ALA A 229 -13.57 -19.57 -5.30
CA ALA A 229 -15.00 -19.52 -5.57
C ALA A 229 -15.68 -20.90 -5.49
N LYS A 230 -15.04 -21.97 -6.01
CA LYS A 230 -15.55 -23.35 -5.93
C LYS A 230 -15.61 -23.85 -4.49
N GLU A 231 -14.61 -23.50 -3.68
CA GLU A 231 -14.39 -24.07 -2.34
C GLU A 231 -14.91 -23.17 -1.20
N GLY A 232 -15.45 -21.99 -1.52
CA GLY A 232 -16.05 -21.06 -0.55
C GLY A 232 -15.05 -20.26 0.30
N LEU A 233 -13.83 -20.03 -0.19
CA LEU A 233 -12.82 -19.21 0.48
C LEU A 233 -12.95 -17.74 0.07
N TRP A 234 -12.73 -16.84 1.03
CA TRP A 234 -12.57 -15.41 0.74
C TRP A 234 -11.24 -15.18 -0.01
N LEU A 235 -11.31 -14.64 -1.23
CA LEU A 235 -10.12 -14.21 -1.96
C LEU A 235 -9.84 -12.72 -1.72
N HIS A 236 -8.75 -12.42 -1.02
CA HIS A 236 -8.22 -11.07 -0.84
C HIS A 236 -7.03 -10.84 -1.77
N VAL A 237 -6.99 -9.67 -2.41
CA VAL A 237 -5.89 -9.25 -3.29
C VAL A 237 -5.12 -8.09 -2.65
N ASP A 238 -3.89 -8.34 -2.22
CA ASP A 238 -2.90 -7.31 -1.86
C ASP A 238 -2.19 -6.86 -3.14
N ALA A 239 -2.56 -5.68 -3.64
CA ALA A 239 -1.88 -5.02 -4.75
C ALA A 239 -1.11 -3.76 -4.29
N ALA A 240 -0.64 -3.71 -3.03
CA ALA A 240 -0.21 -2.49 -2.35
C ALA A 240 0.64 -1.52 -3.20
N TYR A 241 1.61 -2.04 -3.95
CA TYR A 241 2.43 -1.28 -4.88
C TYR A 241 1.92 -1.31 -6.33
N ALA A 242 1.64 -2.50 -6.87
CA ALA A 242 1.29 -2.66 -8.29
C ALA A 242 -0.09 -2.09 -8.66
N GLY A 243 -0.97 -1.85 -7.70
CA GLY A 243 -2.32 -1.32 -7.94
C GLY A 243 -2.33 -0.01 -8.74
N THR A 244 -1.36 0.89 -8.49
CA THR A 244 -1.23 2.13 -9.28
C THR A 244 -0.92 1.84 -10.76
N ALA A 245 -0.27 0.72 -11.08
CA ALA A 245 0.03 0.37 -12.47
C ALA A 245 -1.23 0.04 -13.28
N PHE A 246 -2.30 -0.46 -12.64
CA PHE A 246 -3.55 -0.80 -13.32
C PHE A 246 -4.34 0.42 -13.81
N LEU A 247 -3.92 1.64 -13.44
CA LEU A 247 -4.32 2.87 -14.12
C LEU A 247 -4.00 2.82 -15.63
N CYS A 248 -2.94 2.12 -16.02
CA CYS A 248 -2.54 1.89 -17.40
C CYS A 248 -3.08 0.54 -17.90
N PRO A 249 -3.88 0.49 -18.99
CA PRO A 249 -4.44 -0.76 -19.53
C PRO A 249 -3.40 -1.85 -19.81
N GLU A 250 -2.21 -1.47 -20.25
CA GLU A 250 -1.11 -2.38 -20.61
C GLU A 250 -0.56 -3.21 -19.45
N TYR A 251 -0.85 -2.86 -18.19
CA TYR A 251 -0.48 -3.66 -17.00
C TYR A 251 -1.66 -4.46 -16.41
N ARG A 252 -2.87 -4.32 -16.95
CA ARG A 252 -4.07 -4.99 -16.40
C ARG A 252 -4.13 -6.50 -16.67
N PHE A 253 -3.24 -7.08 -17.46
CA PHE A 253 -3.19 -8.54 -17.63
C PHE A 253 -2.90 -9.28 -16.32
N PHE A 254 -2.22 -8.64 -15.35
CA PHE A 254 -2.04 -9.15 -13.99
C PHE A 254 -3.33 -9.17 -13.14
N LEU A 255 -4.40 -8.50 -13.57
CA LEU A 255 -5.73 -8.55 -12.93
C LEU A 255 -6.61 -9.68 -13.48
N LYS A 256 -6.15 -10.53 -14.42
CA LYS A 256 -6.97 -11.63 -14.96
C LYS A 256 -7.36 -12.60 -13.82
N GLY A 257 -8.64 -12.66 -13.46
CA GLY A 257 -9.14 -13.38 -12.28
C GLY A 257 -9.60 -12.48 -11.13
N ILE A 258 -9.51 -11.15 -11.26
CA ILE A 258 -9.99 -10.18 -10.25
C ILE A 258 -11.50 -10.29 -9.98
N GLU A 259 -12.28 -10.78 -10.94
CA GLU A 259 -13.71 -11.05 -10.84
C GLU A 259 -14.07 -12.06 -9.72
N TYR A 260 -13.11 -12.92 -9.33
CA TYR A 260 -13.25 -13.88 -8.24
C TYR A 260 -12.94 -13.30 -6.85
N ALA A 261 -12.34 -12.11 -6.75
CA ALA A 261 -11.95 -11.52 -5.47
C ALA A 261 -13.15 -11.05 -4.63
N ASP A 262 -13.19 -11.40 -3.35
CA ASP A 262 -14.12 -10.81 -2.37
C ASP A 262 -13.63 -9.41 -1.93
N SER A 263 -12.32 -9.17 -1.93
CA SER A 263 -11.77 -7.83 -1.64
C SER A 263 -10.41 -7.53 -2.28
N PHE A 264 -10.16 -6.26 -2.55
CA PHE A 264 -8.94 -5.76 -3.20
C PHE A 264 -8.41 -4.54 -2.44
N ALA A 265 -7.08 -4.45 -2.25
CA ALA A 265 -6.45 -3.30 -1.60
C ALA A 265 -5.20 -2.81 -2.33
N PHE A 266 -5.02 -1.49 -2.46
CA PHE A 266 -3.73 -0.90 -2.81
C PHE A 266 -3.46 0.44 -2.13
N ASN A 267 -2.22 0.93 -2.19
CA ASN A 267 -1.85 2.25 -1.68
C ASN A 267 -1.73 3.28 -2.81
N PRO A 268 -2.71 4.19 -2.98
CA PRO A 268 -2.44 5.51 -3.53
C PRO A 268 -1.24 6.19 -2.84
N SER A 269 -1.07 5.93 -1.53
CA SER A 269 0.07 6.38 -0.73
C SER A 269 1.42 5.71 -0.98
N LYS A 270 1.52 4.80 -1.96
CA LYS A 270 2.82 4.34 -2.48
C LYS A 270 3.21 5.13 -3.72
N TRP A 271 2.59 4.81 -4.86
CA TRP A 271 3.06 5.26 -6.18
C TRP A 271 2.12 6.24 -6.90
N MET A 272 1.01 6.65 -6.29
CA MET A 272 0.01 7.53 -6.93
C MET A 272 0.17 9.03 -6.55
N MET A 273 1.32 9.42 -5.98
CA MET A 273 1.64 10.81 -5.58
C MET A 273 0.69 11.43 -4.53
N VAL A 274 -0.06 10.59 -3.79
CA VAL A 274 -0.85 10.99 -2.62
C VAL A 274 0.00 10.71 -1.38
N HIS A 275 0.25 11.68 -0.51
CA HIS A 275 1.04 11.39 0.72
C HIS A 275 0.27 10.48 1.69
N PHE A 276 1.02 9.69 2.46
CA PHE A 276 0.52 8.82 3.53
C PHE A 276 -0.24 9.61 4.62
N ASP A 277 -1.38 9.19 5.16
CA ASP A 277 -2.06 7.89 4.99
C ASP A 277 -3.12 7.90 3.86
N CYS A 278 -3.03 6.92 2.95
CA CYS A 278 -4.06 6.71 1.91
C CYS A 278 -3.93 5.29 1.34
N THR A 279 -4.79 4.39 1.82
CA THR A 279 -5.00 3.06 1.26
C THR A 279 -6.42 2.99 0.72
N ALA A 280 -6.60 2.45 -0.47
CA ALA A 280 -7.89 2.23 -1.09
C ALA A 280 -8.24 0.73 -0.99
N PHE A 281 -9.35 0.42 -0.31
CA PHE A 281 -9.81 -0.94 -0.04
C PHE A 281 -11.26 -1.11 -0.52
N TRP A 282 -11.52 -2.14 -1.33
CA TRP A 282 -12.85 -2.48 -1.81
C TRP A 282 -13.27 -3.87 -1.36
N VAL A 283 -14.57 -4.03 -1.13
CA VAL A 283 -15.22 -5.32 -0.88
C VAL A 283 -16.35 -5.55 -1.88
N LYS A 284 -16.54 -6.80 -2.28
CA LYS A 284 -17.62 -7.27 -3.18
C LYS A 284 -18.98 -7.38 -2.48
N ASP A 285 -18.93 -7.46 -1.15
CA ASP A 285 -20.08 -7.55 -0.25
C ASP A 285 -19.78 -6.75 1.03
N LYS A 286 -20.49 -5.63 1.22
CA LYS A 286 -20.38 -4.76 2.39
C LYS A 286 -21.07 -5.33 3.63
N TYR A 287 -22.03 -6.23 3.49
CA TYR A 287 -22.75 -6.82 4.62
C TYR A 287 -21.87 -7.81 5.38
N LYS A 288 -21.04 -8.59 4.66
CA LYS A 288 -19.96 -9.41 5.26
C LYS A 288 -18.96 -8.59 6.10
N LEU A 289 -18.75 -7.33 5.71
CA LEU A 289 -17.89 -6.40 6.43
C LEU A 289 -18.62 -5.81 7.66
N GLN A 290 -19.85 -5.34 7.47
CA GLN A 290 -20.68 -4.75 8.53
C GLN A 290 -21.00 -5.73 9.67
N GLN A 291 -21.28 -7.02 9.39
CA GLN A 291 -21.50 -8.05 10.43
C GLN A 291 -20.27 -8.27 11.35
N THR A 292 -19.09 -7.77 10.95
CA THR A 292 -17.84 -7.92 11.70
C THR A 292 -17.55 -6.74 12.63
N PHE A 293 -18.08 -5.55 12.32
CA PHE A 293 -17.79 -4.29 13.04
C PHE A 293 -19.04 -3.48 13.47
N SER A 294 -20.25 -4.01 13.27
CA SER A 294 -21.48 -3.33 13.68
C SER A 294 -21.61 -3.23 15.20
N VAL A 295 -21.72 -2.00 15.69
CA VAL A 295 -22.09 -1.64 17.07
C VAL A 295 -23.12 -0.50 16.99
N ASN A 296 -24.19 -0.58 17.77
CA ASN A 296 -25.33 0.34 17.65
C ASN A 296 -25.68 1.07 18.98
N PRO A 297 -24.73 1.83 19.58
CA PRO A 297 -25.03 2.66 20.74
C PRO A 297 -25.89 3.87 20.35
N VAL A 298 -26.77 4.31 21.25
CA VAL A 298 -27.77 5.37 20.96
C VAL A 298 -27.12 6.68 20.50
N TYR A 299 -25.96 7.05 21.04
CA TYR A 299 -25.23 8.28 20.72
C TYR A 299 -24.56 8.30 19.32
N LEU A 300 -24.67 7.22 18.53
CA LEU A 300 -24.23 7.19 17.12
C LEU A 300 -25.40 7.07 16.13
N ARG A 301 -26.65 6.99 16.60
CA ARG A 301 -27.84 6.87 15.73
C ARG A 301 -28.23 8.22 15.13
N HIS A 302 -28.74 8.20 13.91
CA HIS A 302 -29.28 9.36 13.21
C HIS A 302 -30.48 8.95 12.34
N PRO A 303 -31.32 9.90 11.87
CA PRO A 303 -32.53 9.56 11.10
C PRO A 303 -32.31 8.80 9.78
N ASN A 304 -31.07 8.76 9.29
CA ASN A 304 -30.69 8.08 8.05
C ASN A 304 -29.90 6.77 8.29
N SER A 305 -29.81 6.28 9.54
CA SER A 305 -29.11 5.03 9.83
C SER A 305 -29.83 3.86 9.12
N GLY A 306 -29.10 3.13 8.27
CA GLY A 306 -29.65 2.06 7.43
C GLY A 306 -30.05 2.47 6.01
N SER A 307 -30.16 3.78 5.71
CA SER A 307 -30.27 4.29 4.33
C SER A 307 -28.99 4.96 3.84
N ALA A 308 -28.22 5.59 4.74
CA ALA A 308 -26.89 6.12 4.48
C ALA A 308 -25.78 5.07 4.72
N THR A 309 -24.59 5.32 4.17
CA THR A 309 -23.42 4.43 4.35
C THR A 309 -22.58 4.88 5.55
N ASP A 310 -22.77 4.21 6.69
CA ASP A 310 -21.99 4.44 7.91
C ASP A 310 -20.63 3.72 7.85
N PHE A 311 -19.61 4.41 7.33
CA PHE A 311 -18.25 3.86 7.16
C PHE A 311 -17.58 3.39 8.47
N MET A 312 -18.10 3.73 9.66
CA MET A 312 -17.61 3.16 10.92
C MET A 312 -17.78 1.62 10.99
N HIS A 313 -18.74 1.06 10.25
CA HIS A 313 -18.93 -0.40 10.16
C HIS A 313 -18.04 -1.07 9.10
N TRP A 314 -17.14 -0.32 8.46
CA TRP A 314 -16.26 -0.78 7.39
C TRP A 314 -14.77 -0.77 7.79
N GLN A 315 -14.46 -0.45 9.06
CA GLN A 315 -13.11 -0.27 9.58
C GLN A 315 -13.04 -0.64 11.07
N ILE A 316 -11.83 -0.79 11.62
CA ILE A 316 -11.62 -1.13 13.03
C ILE A 316 -11.90 0.05 14.01
N PRO A 317 -11.44 1.29 13.78
CA PRO A 317 -11.71 2.41 14.69
C PRO A 317 -13.05 3.09 14.41
N LEU A 318 -13.65 3.77 15.40
CA LEU A 318 -14.83 4.62 15.18
C LEU A 318 -14.49 5.86 14.32
N SER A 319 -13.47 6.62 14.72
CA SER A 319 -13.12 7.89 14.08
C SER A 319 -12.41 7.69 12.74
N ARG A 320 -12.78 8.49 11.74
CA ARG A 320 -12.12 8.56 10.42
C ARG A 320 -11.85 10.00 10.00
N ARG A 321 -10.81 10.19 9.18
CA ARG A 321 -10.39 11.48 8.61
C ARG A 321 -10.97 11.64 7.20
N PHE A 322 -11.10 12.86 6.72
CA PHE A 322 -11.59 13.18 5.36
C PHE A 322 -10.52 12.93 4.27
N ARG A 323 -10.02 11.68 4.20
CA ARG A 323 -8.90 11.27 3.32
C ARG A 323 -9.21 11.43 1.83
N SER A 324 -10.48 11.33 1.44
CA SER A 324 -10.93 11.46 0.05
C SER A 324 -10.61 12.83 -0.56
N LEU A 325 -10.54 13.91 0.22
CA LEU A 325 -10.23 15.25 -0.31
C LEU A 325 -8.82 15.29 -0.95
N LYS A 326 -7.80 14.72 -0.31
CA LYS A 326 -6.43 14.70 -0.88
C LYS A 326 -6.29 13.78 -2.08
N LEU A 327 -7.06 12.70 -2.16
CA LEU A 327 -7.13 11.82 -3.32
C LEU A 327 -7.83 12.50 -4.50
N TRP A 328 -8.96 13.19 -4.24
CA TRP A 328 -9.70 13.99 -5.22
C TRP A 328 -8.85 15.12 -5.81
N PHE A 329 -8.10 15.86 -4.97
CA PHE A 329 -7.17 16.90 -5.43
C PHE A 329 -6.10 16.36 -6.37
N VAL A 330 -5.49 15.21 -6.05
CA VAL A 330 -4.50 14.57 -6.93
C VAL A 330 -5.13 14.10 -8.24
N ILE A 331 -6.24 13.35 -8.19
CA ILE A 331 -6.93 12.85 -9.39
C ILE A 331 -7.36 14.00 -10.31
N ARG A 332 -7.94 15.09 -9.76
CA ARG A 332 -8.39 16.23 -10.56
C ARG A 332 -7.27 17.14 -11.05
N SER A 333 -6.17 17.28 -10.31
CA SER A 333 -5.06 18.17 -10.69
C SER A 333 -4.11 17.56 -11.72
N PHE A 334 -3.88 16.24 -11.66
CA PHE A 334 -3.09 15.53 -12.67
C PHE A 334 -3.95 15.06 -13.85
N GLY A 335 -5.16 14.53 -13.57
CA GLY A 335 -5.96 13.80 -14.55
C GLY A 335 -5.38 12.42 -14.86
N VAL A 336 -6.23 11.51 -15.36
CA VAL A 336 -5.88 10.10 -15.56
C VAL A 336 -4.63 9.93 -16.44
N LYS A 337 -4.49 10.70 -17.54
CA LYS A 337 -3.35 10.62 -18.45
C LYS A 337 -2.01 10.85 -17.73
N LYS A 338 -1.84 11.97 -17.01
CA LYS A 338 -0.57 12.25 -16.30
C LYS A 338 -0.25 11.23 -15.21
N LEU A 339 -1.27 10.61 -14.58
CA LEU A 339 -1.06 9.51 -13.63
C LEU A 339 -0.57 8.24 -14.33
N GLN A 340 -1.10 7.91 -15.51
CA GLN A 340 -0.58 6.82 -16.34
C GLN A 340 0.85 7.10 -16.82
N ASP A 341 1.12 8.34 -17.25
CA ASP A 341 2.43 8.73 -17.78
C ASP A 341 3.52 8.73 -16.68
N HIS A 342 3.16 9.05 -15.43
CA HIS A 342 4.03 8.86 -14.26
C HIS A 342 4.42 7.37 -14.06
N VAL A 343 3.45 6.45 -14.11
CA VAL A 343 3.70 4.99 -14.00
C VAL A 343 4.60 4.51 -15.14
N ARG A 344 4.32 4.93 -16.39
CA ARG A 344 5.12 4.60 -17.57
C ARG A 344 6.56 5.08 -17.42
N HIS A 345 6.75 6.35 -17.04
CA HIS A 345 8.06 6.96 -16.85
C HIS A 345 8.88 6.23 -15.77
N GLY A 346 8.32 5.99 -14.59
CA GLY A 346 9.00 5.24 -13.53
C GLY A 346 9.36 3.80 -13.94
N THR A 347 8.51 3.16 -14.75
CA THR A 347 8.78 1.82 -15.32
C THR A 347 9.92 1.84 -16.35
N GLU A 348 9.97 2.85 -17.22
CA GLU A 348 11.06 3.02 -18.19
C GLU A 348 12.39 3.42 -17.53
N MET A 349 12.38 4.18 -16.43
CA MET A 349 13.60 4.46 -15.65
C MET A 349 14.15 3.17 -15.00
N ALA A 350 13.27 2.31 -14.46
CA ALA A 350 13.69 1.02 -13.91
C ALA A 350 14.20 0.06 -14.99
N LYS A 351 13.58 0.05 -16.18
CA LYS A 351 14.05 -0.69 -17.37
C LYS A 351 15.41 -0.17 -17.87
N TYR A 352 15.65 1.14 -17.77
CA TYR A 352 16.95 1.72 -18.10
C TYR A 352 18.02 1.27 -17.10
N PHE A 353 17.74 1.33 -15.79
CA PHE A 353 18.63 0.79 -14.76
C PHE A 353 18.89 -0.73 -14.94
N GLU A 354 17.88 -1.50 -15.33
CA GLU A 354 18.01 -2.92 -15.67
C GLU A 354 19.00 -3.15 -16.83
N SER A 355 18.97 -2.31 -17.87
CA SER A 355 19.90 -2.42 -19.02
C SER A 355 21.36 -2.12 -18.64
N LEU A 356 21.57 -1.16 -17.73
CA LEU A 356 22.90 -0.83 -17.18
C LEU A 356 23.46 -1.99 -16.35
N LEU A 357 22.63 -2.63 -15.52
CA LEU A 357 23.01 -3.85 -14.80
C LEU A 357 23.33 -5.01 -15.74
N ARG A 358 22.51 -5.25 -16.77
CA ARG A 358 22.72 -6.36 -17.73
C ARG A 358 24.01 -6.22 -18.55
N SER A 359 24.51 -5.01 -18.78
CA SER A 359 25.75 -4.79 -19.52
C SER A 359 27.03 -5.05 -18.70
N ASN A 360 26.92 -5.21 -17.38
CA ASN A 360 28.07 -5.32 -16.48
C ASN A 360 28.23 -6.76 -15.92
N PRO A 361 29.33 -7.47 -16.22
CA PRO A 361 29.48 -8.88 -15.87
C PRO A 361 29.59 -9.16 -14.37
N LEU A 362 29.85 -8.16 -13.52
CA LEU A 362 29.92 -8.33 -12.06
C LEU A 362 28.57 -8.65 -11.40
N PHE A 363 27.46 -8.28 -12.06
CA PHE A 363 26.12 -8.38 -11.50
C PHE A 363 25.31 -9.54 -12.08
N GLU A 364 24.31 -9.98 -11.32
CA GLU A 364 23.21 -10.81 -11.78
C GLU A 364 21.85 -10.25 -11.32
N ILE A 365 20.81 -10.47 -12.13
CA ILE A 365 19.43 -10.07 -11.89
C ILE A 365 18.61 -11.36 -11.68
N PRO A 366 18.38 -11.79 -10.43
CA PRO A 366 17.85 -13.13 -10.14
C PRO A 366 16.32 -13.25 -10.21
N ALA A 367 15.59 -12.16 -10.49
CA ALA A 367 14.16 -12.18 -10.76
C ALA A 367 13.80 -11.19 -11.88
N LYS A 368 12.72 -11.46 -12.60
CA LYS A 368 12.25 -10.64 -13.73
C LYS A 368 11.78 -9.27 -13.25
N ARG A 369 12.28 -8.18 -13.85
CA ARG A 369 11.81 -6.82 -13.55
C ARG A 369 10.35 -6.67 -13.98
N HIS A 370 9.50 -6.29 -13.04
CA HIS A 370 8.16 -5.78 -13.30
C HIS A 370 8.00 -4.40 -12.66
N LEU A 371 7.38 -3.47 -13.41
CA LEU A 371 7.15 -2.09 -12.97
C LEU A 371 8.47 -1.38 -12.60
N GLY A 372 8.47 -0.58 -11.53
CA GLY A 372 9.59 0.26 -11.10
C GLY A 372 10.63 -0.42 -10.19
N LEU A 373 10.51 -1.72 -9.86
CA LEU A 373 11.45 -2.43 -8.99
C LEU A 373 12.41 -3.31 -9.80
N VAL A 374 13.72 -3.04 -9.69
CA VAL A 374 14.80 -3.95 -10.12
C VAL A 374 15.43 -4.60 -8.89
N VAL A 375 15.75 -5.89 -8.98
CA VAL A 375 16.52 -6.61 -7.97
C VAL A 375 17.79 -7.19 -8.55
N PHE A 376 18.89 -7.09 -7.81
CA PHE A 376 20.22 -7.44 -8.30
C PHE A 376 21.16 -7.84 -7.17
N ARG A 377 22.25 -8.53 -7.50
CA ARG A 377 23.32 -8.86 -6.54
C ARG A 377 24.66 -8.95 -7.27
N LEU A 378 25.76 -8.89 -6.51
CA LEU A 378 27.07 -9.26 -7.03
C LEU A 378 27.12 -10.78 -7.19
N LYS A 379 27.74 -11.26 -8.29
CA LYS A 379 28.00 -12.68 -8.48
C LYS A 379 28.96 -13.19 -7.40
N GLY A 380 28.76 -14.45 -6.99
CA GLY A 380 29.47 -15.05 -5.85
C GLY A 380 28.68 -14.99 -4.53
N PRO A 381 29.37 -15.04 -3.38
CA PRO A 381 28.77 -15.31 -2.07
C PRO A 381 28.00 -14.12 -1.48
N ASN A 382 27.02 -14.42 -0.61
CA ASN A 382 26.14 -13.41 -0.01
C ASN A 382 26.88 -12.32 0.78
N TRP A 383 27.99 -12.66 1.48
CA TRP A 383 28.78 -11.67 2.23
C TRP A 383 29.31 -10.53 1.35
N MET A 384 29.60 -10.80 0.07
CA MET A 384 30.09 -9.79 -0.86
C MET A 384 28.98 -8.77 -1.18
N THR A 385 27.76 -9.25 -1.43
CA THR A 385 26.58 -8.40 -1.61
C THR A 385 26.18 -7.67 -0.31
N GLU A 386 26.37 -8.29 0.85
CA GLU A 386 26.13 -7.65 2.15
C GLU A 386 27.11 -6.51 2.43
N LYS A 387 28.41 -6.72 2.17
CA LYS A 387 29.44 -5.68 2.27
C LYS A 387 29.18 -4.54 1.28
N PHE A 388 28.83 -4.88 0.04
CA PHE A 388 28.48 -3.92 -1.00
C PHE A 388 27.28 -3.04 -0.62
N LEU A 389 26.22 -3.64 -0.07
CA LEU A 389 25.08 -2.91 0.47
C LEU A 389 25.47 -1.97 1.63
N LYS A 390 26.38 -2.39 2.52
CA LYS A 390 26.89 -1.56 3.63
C LYS A 390 27.69 -0.37 3.09
N ASP A 391 28.62 -0.61 2.17
CA ASP A 391 29.49 0.44 1.61
C ASP A 391 28.71 1.45 0.73
N LEU A 392 27.70 0.99 -0.03
CA LEU A 392 26.77 1.89 -0.73
C LEU A 392 26.01 2.81 0.23
N ASN A 393 25.32 2.23 1.23
CA ASN A 393 24.52 3.01 2.18
C ASN A 393 25.38 3.93 3.07
N LYS A 394 26.64 3.55 3.34
CA LYS A 394 27.62 4.38 4.06
C LYS A 394 27.98 5.67 3.31
N SER A 395 27.81 5.72 1.99
CA SER A 395 28.05 6.95 1.21
C SER A 395 27.08 8.09 1.51
N GLY A 396 25.87 7.77 2.03
CA GLY A 396 24.77 8.72 2.20
C GLY A 396 24.15 9.25 0.90
N LYS A 397 24.72 8.95 -0.28
CA LYS A 397 24.30 9.49 -1.58
C LYS A 397 23.12 8.74 -2.21
N LEU A 398 22.99 7.46 -1.90
CA LEU A 398 21.97 6.52 -2.36
C LEU A 398 21.54 5.69 -1.16
N PHE A 399 20.23 5.44 -1.02
CA PHE A 399 19.73 4.50 -0.02
C PHE A 399 18.96 3.33 -0.66
N VAL A 400 19.47 2.12 -0.43
CA VAL A 400 18.94 0.83 -0.93
C VAL A 400 18.86 -0.18 0.22
N ILE A 401 18.01 -1.20 0.09
CA ILE A 401 17.77 -2.21 1.14
C ILE A 401 17.88 -3.65 0.61
N PRO A 402 18.15 -4.63 1.48
CA PRO A 402 18.21 -6.02 1.07
C PRO A 402 16.83 -6.67 1.00
N ALA A 403 16.78 -7.81 0.32
CA ALA A 403 15.85 -8.90 0.59
C ALA A 403 16.58 -10.25 0.39
N THR A 404 15.89 -11.37 0.61
CA THR A 404 16.40 -12.72 0.35
C THR A 404 15.46 -13.45 -0.59
N ILE A 405 16.00 -14.24 -1.51
CA ILE A 405 15.24 -15.06 -2.45
C ILE A 405 15.97 -16.38 -2.70
N GLN A 406 15.35 -17.53 -2.40
CA GLN A 406 15.99 -18.86 -2.47
C GLN A 406 17.41 -18.85 -1.85
N GLU A 407 17.51 -18.40 -0.59
CA GLU A 407 18.75 -18.18 0.19
C GLU A 407 19.74 -17.13 -0.37
N LYS A 408 19.55 -16.60 -1.59
CA LYS A 408 20.39 -15.53 -2.15
C LYS A 408 20.02 -14.18 -1.55
N LEU A 409 21.02 -13.48 -1.00
CA LEU A 409 20.89 -12.08 -0.62
C LEU A 409 20.85 -11.22 -1.89
N ILE A 410 19.85 -10.34 -1.98
CA ILE A 410 19.63 -9.41 -3.11
C ILE A 410 19.49 -7.98 -2.61
N ILE A 411 19.88 -7.02 -3.44
CA ILE A 411 19.64 -5.58 -3.26
C ILE A 411 18.42 -5.19 -4.11
N ARG A 412 17.55 -4.36 -3.53
CA ARG A 412 16.36 -3.82 -4.19
C ARG A 412 16.56 -2.36 -4.55
N PHE A 413 16.30 -2.02 -5.81
CA PHE A 413 16.30 -0.67 -6.37
C PHE A 413 14.90 -0.37 -6.91
N ALA A 414 14.10 0.37 -6.14
CA ALA A 414 12.75 0.77 -6.52
C ALA A 414 12.75 2.25 -6.93
N VAL A 415 12.49 2.57 -8.20
CA VAL A 415 12.39 3.95 -8.67
C VAL A 415 11.23 4.66 -7.98
N THR A 416 11.50 5.76 -7.27
CA THR A 416 10.51 6.42 -6.40
C THR A 416 9.99 7.76 -6.93
N SER A 417 10.84 8.78 -7.04
CA SER A 417 10.44 10.16 -7.30
C SER A 417 9.75 10.32 -8.65
N GLN A 418 8.63 11.05 -8.69
CA GLN A 418 8.00 11.45 -9.96
C GLN A 418 8.89 12.33 -10.85
N PHE A 419 10.00 12.85 -10.30
CA PHE A 419 10.97 13.69 -11.01
C PHE A 419 12.26 12.95 -11.37
N THR A 420 12.41 11.64 -11.07
CA THR A 420 13.62 10.87 -11.41
C THR A 420 13.91 10.93 -12.90
N THR A 421 15.11 11.37 -13.26
CA THR A 421 15.61 11.51 -14.63
C THR A 421 16.50 10.33 -15.04
N ARG A 422 16.91 10.25 -16.32
CA ARG A 422 17.92 9.25 -16.74
C ARG A 422 19.29 9.56 -16.13
N GLU A 423 19.55 10.84 -15.91
CA GLU A 423 20.75 11.42 -15.36
C GLU A 423 20.88 11.09 -13.86
N ASP A 424 19.77 11.04 -13.12
CA ASP A 424 19.73 10.52 -11.74
C ASP A 424 20.09 9.02 -11.71
N ILE A 425 19.46 8.23 -12.59
CA ILE A 425 19.74 6.78 -12.72
C ILE A 425 21.20 6.52 -13.12
N GLN A 426 21.80 7.37 -13.96
CA GLN A 426 23.22 7.30 -14.30
C GLN A 426 24.13 7.61 -13.11
N GLN A 427 23.79 8.59 -12.27
CA GLN A 427 24.55 8.94 -11.06
C GLN A 427 24.50 7.82 -10.02
N ASP A 428 23.31 7.28 -9.75
CA ASP A 428 23.14 6.11 -8.88
C ASP A 428 23.91 4.89 -9.43
N TRP A 429 23.82 4.63 -10.75
CA TRP A 429 24.56 3.55 -11.40
C TRP A 429 26.08 3.72 -11.31
N ALA A 430 26.61 4.94 -11.51
CA ALA A 430 28.04 5.19 -11.41
C ALA A 430 28.59 4.89 -10.00
N LEU A 431 27.83 5.24 -8.96
CA LEU A 431 28.16 4.90 -7.56
C LEU A 431 28.09 3.39 -7.30
N ILE A 432 27.06 2.73 -7.83
CA ILE A 432 26.87 1.26 -7.80
C ILE A 432 28.05 0.53 -8.47
N GLN A 433 28.47 0.98 -9.65
CA GLN A 433 29.59 0.42 -10.39
C GLN A 433 30.93 0.65 -9.68
N GLN A 434 31.19 1.87 -9.20
CA GLN A 434 32.44 2.21 -8.49
C GLN A 434 32.61 1.38 -7.22
N THR A 435 31.56 1.25 -6.40
CA THR A 435 31.62 0.48 -5.15
C THR A 435 31.76 -1.02 -5.41
N ALA A 436 31.16 -1.54 -6.49
CA ALA A 436 31.31 -2.94 -6.90
C ALA A 436 32.74 -3.28 -7.34
N VAL A 437 33.39 -2.40 -8.12
CA VAL A 437 34.81 -2.57 -8.52
C VAL A 437 35.72 -2.57 -7.29
N ASN A 438 35.53 -1.63 -6.36
CA ASN A 438 36.32 -1.55 -5.12
C ASN A 438 36.24 -2.85 -4.30
N ILE A 439 35.06 -3.48 -4.20
CA ILE A 439 34.88 -4.73 -3.45
C ILE A 439 35.41 -5.94 -4.21
N SER A 440 35.29 -5.96 -5.54
CA SER A 440 35.89 -7.00 -6.38
C SER A 440 37.41 -7.02 -6.21
N ASN A 441 38.05 -5.85 -6.29
CA ASN A 441 39.49 -5.69 -6.09
C ASN A 441 39.94 -6.07 -4.67
N GLN A 442 39.16 -5.73 -3.64
CA GLN A 442 39.45 -6.15 -2.26
C GLN A 442 39.25 -7.66 -2.03
N SER A 443 38.38 -8.32 -2.80
CA SER A 443 38.13 -9.76 -2.66
C SER A 443 39.28 -10.59 -3.23
N LEU A 444 39.95 -10.11 -4.29
CA LEU A 444 41.18 -10.70 -4.85
C LEU A 444 42.38 -10.63 -3.89
N LEU A 445 42.29 -9.87 -2.79
CA LEU A 445 43.35 -9.69 -1.79
C LEU A 445 43.12 -10.48 -0.50
N ILE A 446 42.10 -11.35 -0.45
CA ILE A 446 41.77 -12.19 0.71
C ILE A 446 42.11 -13.66 0.38
N PRO A 447 43.12 -14.27 1.03
CA PRO A 447 43.40 -15.69 0.87
C PRO A 447 42.22 -16.59 1.25
N GLU A 448 42.04 -17.69 0.52
CA GLU A 448 40.85 -18.56 0.60
C GLU A 448 40.61 -19.18 1.98
N GLU A 449 41.62 -19.28 2.84
CA GLU A 449 41.51 -19.80 4.21
C GLU A 449 40.48 -19.07 5.07
N LYS A 450 40.14 -17.81 4.76
CA LYS A 450 39.10 -17.04 5.47
C LYS A 450 37.68 -17.21 4.88
N ALA A 451 37.50 -17.99 3.82
CA ALA A 451 36.19 -18.30 3.26
C ALA A 451 35.39 -19.31 4.10
N GLN A 452 36.04 -20.07 4.99
CA GLN A 452 35.39 -21.03 5.89
C GLN A 452 35.12 -20.44 7.28
N ILE A 453 34.08 -19.60 7.38
CA ILE A 453 33.44 -19.26 8.66
C ILE A 453 31.95 -19.67 8.56
N PRO A 454 31.38 -20.44 9.51
CA PRO A 454 30.06 -21.03 9.34
C PRO A 454 28.91 -20.02 9.24
N ASN A 455 27.86 -20.40 8.51
CA ASN A 455 26.57 -19.69 8.52
C ASN A 455 25.95 -19.67 9.94
N GLN A 456 26.15 -18.58 10.67
CA GLN A 456 25.45 -18.31 11.94
C GLN A 456 24.57 -17.06 11.82
N LEU A 457 23.49 -17.16 11.04
CA LEU A 457 22.36 -16.22 11.11
C LEU A 457 21.02 -16.83 10.69
N THR A 458 20.85 -18.14 10.95
CA THR A 458 19.62 -18.91 10.69
C THR A 458 19.17 -19.66 11.94
N ASN A 459 18.62 -18.94 12.93
CA ASN A 459 17.58 -19.43 13.86
C ASN A 459 17.18 -18.35 14.89
N SER A 460 16.39 -17.36 14.47
CA SER A 460 15.53 -16.60 15.40
C SER A 460 14.23 -17.37 15.67
N SER A 461 14.33 -18.65 16.01
CA SER A 461 13.19 -19.48 16.41
C SER A 461 12.64 -18.95 17.74
N SER A 462 11.34 -18.66 17.81
CA SER A 462 10.66 -18.08 18.96
C SER A 462 10.57 -19.04 20.15
N LYS A 463 11.66 -19.19 20.90
CA LYS A 463 11.63 -19.76 22.25
C LYS A 463 11.35 -18.64 23.26
N ALA A 464 10.23 -18.77 23.95
CA ALA A 464 9.84 -17.84 25.01
C ALA A 464 10.89 -17.84 26.14
N VAL A 465 11.42 -16.66 26.47
CA VAL A 465 12.30 -16.48 27.63
C VAL A 465 11.41 -16.41 28.87
N GLY A 466 11.26 -17.54 29.56
CA GLY A 466 10.64 -17.57 30.89
C GLY A 466 11.53 -16.84 31.89
N ILE A 467 11.03 -15.75 32.46
CA ILE A 467 11.73 -15.00 33.51
C ILE A 467 11.64 -15.83 34.81
N ALA A 468 12.78 -16.30 35.31
CA ALA A 468 12.89 -16.89 36.63
C ALA A 468 13.15 -15.80 37.69
N PRO A 469 12.42 -15.78 38.83
CA PRO A 469 12.67 -14.83 39.90
C PRO A 469 13.90 -15.22 40.74
N PRO A 470 14.53 -14.26 41.45
CA PRO A 470 15.65 -14.53 42.36
C PRO A 470 15.21 -15.29 43.62
N ILE A 471 16.13 -16.07 44.21
CA ILE A 471 15.88 -16.91 45.39
C ILE A 471 16.60 -16.33 46.61
N PHE A 472 15.88 -16.22 47.74
CA PHE A 472 16.41 -16.22 49.10
C PHE A 472 15.49 -17.12 49.98
N PRO A 473 15.94 -17.61 51.17
CA PRO A 473 15.69 -19.02 51.53
C PRO A 473 14.70 -19.28 52.69
N GLU A 474 14.24 -20.55 52.75
CA GLU A 474 13.60 -21.28 53.87
C GLU A 474 12.27 -20.71 54.46
N LYS A 475 11.24 -21.52 54.76
CA LYS A 475 11.26 -22.76 55.57
C LYS A 475 10.14 -23.76 55.28
N GLU A 476 10.50 -25.04 55.46
CA GLU A 476 9.75 -26.17 56.06
C GLU A 476 8.39 -26.73 55.51
N LYS A 477 8.39 -28.07 55.43
CA LYS A 477 7.31 -29.05 55.75
C LYS A 477 6.10 -29.20 54.79
N GLY A 478 6.20 -30.20 53.89
CA GLY A 478 5.06 -30.81 53.19
C GLY A 478 5.42 -32.13 52.45
N LYS A 479 5.05 -33.29 53.02
CA LYS A 479 5.05 -34.64 52.38
C LYS A 479 3.82 -34.74 51.43
N VAL A 480 3.62 -35.62 50.42
CA VAL A 480 4.21 -36.86 49.80
C VAL A 480 3.37 -37.10 48.50
N VAL A 481 3.69 -37.76 47.36
CA VAL A 481 4.76 -38.65 46.80
C VAL A 481 4.71 -38.54 45.24
N PRO A 482 5.63 -39.13 44.41
CA PRO A 482 5.76 -38.76 42.98
C PRO A 482 5.07 -39.72 41.98
N PHE A 483 5.00 -39.28 40.72
CA PHE A 483 4.87 -40.15 39.53
C PHE A 483 5.95 -39.83 38.48
N SER A 484 6.34 -40.84 37.69
CA SER A 484 7.60 -40.86 36.93
C SER A 484 7.52 -40.28 35.51
N ARG A 485 8.56 -39.55 35.10
CA ARG A 485 8.83 -39.26 33.68
C ARG A 485 9.69 -40.36 33.07
N ILE A 486 9.14 -41.10 32.13
CA ILE A 486 9.93 -41.94 31.21
C ILE A 486 10.51 -41.03 30.13
N THR A 487 11.82 -41.15 29.88
CA THR A 487 12.54 -40.38 28.85
C THR A 487 13.31 -41.35 27.97
N MET A 488 12.97 -41.44 26.68
CA MET A 488 13.67 -42.27 25.70
C MET A 488 14.49 -41.42 24.74
N GLN A 489 15.77 -41.76 24.56
CA GLN A 489 16.67 -41.14 23.59
C GLN A 489 16.73 -41.96 22.29
N PRO A 490 16.84 -41.32 21.10
CA PRO A 490 17.33 -41.97 19.90
C PRO A 490 18.86 -42.13 19.94
N ARG A 491 19.39 -43.31 19.59
CA ARG A 491 20.84 -43.55 19.39
C ARG A 491 21.21 -43.45 17.91
N ARG A 492 22.51 -43.25 17.62
CA ARG A 492 23.12 -43.27 16.28
C ARG A 492 23.56 -44.68 15.84
N GLY A 493 23.66 -44.87 14.53
CA GLY A 493 24.29 -46.01 13.84
C GLY A 493 23.47 -46.43 12.61
N SER A 494 24.02 -46.91 11.49
CA SER A 494 25.42 -46.95 11.00
C SER A 494 25.40 -46.99 9.45
N LEU A 495 26.53 -46.77 8.76
CA LEU A 495 26.62 -46.95 7.31
C LEU A 495 26.78 -48.43 6.90
N ASN A 496 26.38 -48.72 5.65
CA ASN A 496 26.89 -49.71 4.67
C ASN A 496 25.77 -50.57 4.04
N SER A 497 25.85 -51.05 2.79
CA SER A 497 26.43 -50.55 1.51
C SER A 497 26.19 -51.63 0.43
N SER A 498 25.65 -51.28 -0.76
CA SER A 498 25.65 -52.18 -1.92
C SER A 498 25.34 -51.44 -3.23
N LEU A 499 26.14 -51.68 -4.28
CA LEU A 499 26.02 -51.07 -5.61
C LEU A 499 25.69 -52.12 -6.69
N SER A 500 24.72 -51.81 -7.55
CA SER A 500 24.55 -52.35 -8.91
C SER A 500 23.58 -51.41 -9.65
N LEU A 501 23.94 -50.72 -10.75
CA LEU A 501 24.11 -51.24 -12.12
C LEU A 501 22.77 -51.84 -12.65
N LEU A 502 22.21 -51.43 -13.80
CA LEU A 502 22.76 -50.71 -14.96
C LEU A 502 21.68 -49.89 -15.74
N ASN A 503 22.14 -49.03 -16.66
CA ASN A 503 21.58 -48.58 -17.96
C ASN A 503 20.32 -49.31 -18.52
N THR A 504 19.43 -48.77 -19.36
CA THR A 504 19.29 -47.46 -20.09
C THR A 504 17.90 -47.42 -20.76
N TYR A 505 17.36 -46.23 -21.11
CA TYR A 505 17.00 -45.85 -22.51
C TYR A 505 16.42 -44.42 -22.61
N ILE A 506 16.50 -43.81 -23.81
CA ILE A 506 16.03 -42.45 -24.14
C ILE A 506 15.12 -42.53 -25.38
N PRO A 507 14.05 -41.72 -25.46
CA PRO A 507 13.66 -41.13 -26.74
C PRO A 507 13.31 -39.62 -26.68
N LYS A 508 14.22 -38.84 -27.25
CA LYS A 508 14.08 -37.59 -28.05
C LYS A 508 12.92 -36.59 -27.81
N ALA A 509 13.30 -35.31 -27.79
CA ALA A 509 12.42 -34.15 -27.78
C ALA A 509 11.71 -33.87 -29.12
N LYS A 510 10.71 -32.97 -29.07
CA LYS A 510 10.27 -32.11 -30.19
C LYS A 510 10.09 -30.69 -29.67
N GLU A 511 10.51 -29.71 -30.47
CA GLU A 511 10.18 -28.29 -30.29
C GLU A 511 8.77 -27.99 -30.82
N PRO A 512 8.25 -26.78 -30.57
CA PRO A 512 8.05 -25.91 -31.74
C PRO A 512 8.58 -24.48 -31.55
N HIS A 513 9.20 -23.97 -32.62
CA HIS A 513 9.37 -22.52 -32.84
C HIS A 513 8.01 -21.81 -32.95
N LEU A 514 7.96 -20.54 -32.56
CA LEU A 514 7.02 -19.57 -33.16
C LEU A 514 7.53 -18.13 -32.97
N ASP A 515 8.25 -17.64 -33.98
CA ASP A 515 8.54 -16.22 -34.14
C ASP A 515 7.27 -15.47 -34.61
N VAL A 516 7.04 -14.28 -34.09
CA VAL A 516 6.15 -13.28 -34.72
C VAL A 516 6.85 -11.93 -34.70
N SER A 517 7.42 -11.55 -35.84
CA SER A 517 8.08 -10.27 -36.07
C SER A 517 7.09 -9.12 -36.22
N PHE A 518 7.51 -7.91 -35.84
CA PHE A 518 6.83 -6.68 -36.26
C PHE A 518 6.84 -6.55 -37.79
N THR A 519 5.73 -6.11 -38.37
CA THR A 519 5.69 -5.56 -39.74
C THR A 519 4.94 -4.23 -39.70
N GLU A 520 5.65 -3.13 -39.90
CA GLU A 520 5.00 -1.89 -40.34
C GLU A 520 4.47 -2.09 -41.76
N ASN A 521 3.29 -1.56 -42.04
CA ASN A 521 2.97 -1.10 -43.38
C ASN A 521 1.91 0.00 -43.33
N SER A 522 2.14 1.07 -44.08
CA SER A 522 1.21 2.20 -44.17
C SER A 522 0.84 2.43 -45.63
N ARG A 523 -0.45 2.68 -45.89
CA ARG A 523 -0.95 3.92 -46.52
C ARG A 523 -2.35 3.77 -47.13
N HIS A 524 -3.02 4.93 -47.20
CA HIS A 524 -4.19 5.28 -48.00
C HIS A 524 -5.52 4.54 -47.71
N LEU A 525 -6.71 5.10 -47.98
CA LEU A 525 -7.28 6.46 -47.96
C LEU A 525 -8.58 6.37 -48.80
N THR A 526 -9.74 6.60 -48.20
CA THR A 526 -10.95 7.09 -48.88
C THR A 526 -11.78 7.89 -47.88
N ASN A 527 -12.48 8.93 -48.36
CA ASN A 527 -13.19 9.92 -47.53
C ASN A 527 -14.68 9.54 -47.33
N CYS A 528 -15.36 10.22 -46.38
CA CYS A 528 -16.62 10.95 -46.66
C CYS A 528 -17.07 11.84 -45.47
N ASP A 529 -16.80 13.14 -45.60
CA ASP A 529 -17.73 14.28 -45.46
C ASP A 529 -18.78 14.36 -44.31
N LEU A 530 -18.49 15.26 -43.35
CA LEU A 530 -19.21 16.52 -43.03
C LEU A 530 -20.65 16.75 -43.56
N PRO A 531 -21.56 17.45 -42.81
CA PRO A 531 -21.37 18.90 -42.54
C PRO A 531 -21.79 19.44 -41.16
N SER A 532 -21.64 20.76 -41.00
CA SER A 532 -21.71 21.54 -39.75
C SER A 532 -22.75 22.67 -39.75
N VAL A 533 -23.21 23.09 -38.56
CA VAL A 533 -23.72 24.43 -38.18
C VAL A 533 -23.60 24.58 -36.64
N LEU A 534 -23.59 25.75 -35.98
CA LEU A 534 -23.75 27.15 -36.40
C LEU A 534 -22.83 28.05 -35.52
N SER A 535 -22.88 29.38 -35.66
CA SER A 535 -22.07 30.37 -34.91
C SER A 535 -22.80 31.70 -34.70
N PHE A 536 -22.54 32.42 -33.60
CA PHE A 536 -22.92 33.84 -33.44
C PHE A 536 -21.89 34.64 -32.61
N SER A 537 -21.91 35.97 -32.73
CA SER A 537 -20.97 36.91 -32.08
C SER A 537 -21.63 38.28 -31.79
N THR A 538 -20.83 39.33 -31.50
CA THR A 538 -21.20 40.74 -31.18
C THR A 538 -21.65 40.99 -29.72
N GLN A 539 -21.45 42.15 -29.06
CA GLN A 539 -20.67 43.37 -29.40
C GLN A 539 -20.23 44.18 -28.15
N ASN A 540 -19.42 45.23 -28.33
CA ASN A 540 -18.84 46.11 -27.29
C ASN A 540 -19.80 47.20 -26.76
N LYS A 541 -19.51 47.74 -25.54
CA LYS A 541 -19.75 49.16 -25.17
C LYS A 541 -18.93 49.62 -23.95
N LYS A 542 -18.56 50.92 -23.92
CA LYS A 542 -17.81 51.61 -22.84
C LYS A 542 -18.64 52.75 -22.22
N LYS A 543 -18.41 53.10 -20.95
CA LYS A 543 -18.53 54.45 -20.30
C LYS A 543 -17.74 54.41 -18.98
N THR A 544 -16.72 55.22 -18.66
CA THR A 544 -16.53 56.70 -18.51
C THR A 544 -16.61 57.19 -17.05
N VAL A 545 -15.44 57.24 -16.39
CA VAL A 545 -14.90 58.29 -15.48
C VAL A 545 -15.81 58.98 -14.45
N ARG A 546 -15.40 58.94 -13.16
CA ARG A 546 -15.17 60.15 -12.33
C ARG A 546 -14.20 59.89 -11.17
N SER A 547 -13.54 60.94 -10.70
CA SER A 547 -12.44 60.92 -9.74
C SER A 547 -12.62 62.02 -8.68
N PHE A 548 -12.12 61.79 -7.47
CA PHE A 548 -11.74 62.83 -6.52
C PHE A 548 -10.37 62.50 -5.92
N SER A 549 -9.70 63.49 -5.32
CA SER A 549 -8.24 63.54 -5.15
C SER A 549 -7.85 64.18 -3.80
N LEU A 550 -6.53 64.27 -3.57
CA LEU A 550 -5.83 64.98 -2.48
C LEU A 550 -5.83 64.22 -1.13
N ASP A 551 -4.77 64.24 -0.31
CA ASP A 551 -3.54 65.05 -0.36
C ASP A 551 -2.26 64.31 0.11
N SER A 552 -1.10 64.97 0.04
CA SER A 552 0.25 64.48 0.45
C SER A 552 0.89 65.39 1.54
N PRO A 553 2.04 65.11 2.21
CA PRO A 553 3.37 64.85 1.62
C PRO A 553 4.29 63.83 2.38
N LEU A 554 5.61 63.96 2.24
CA LEU A 554 6.69 63.01 2.63
C LEU A 554 7.24 63.21 4.07
N GLU A 555 7.96 62.22 4.63
CA GLU A 555 9.39 62.41 5.03
C GLU A 555 10.25 61.13 5.29
N ASN A 556 11.40 61.10 4.59
CA ASN A 556 12.76 60.54 4.84
C ASN A 556 13.16 59.39 5.84
N ILE A 557 13.81 58.35 5.25
CA ILE A 557 15.19 57.80 5.59
C ILE A 557 15.37 56.95 6.87
N PRO A 558 16.33 55.96 6.98
CA PRO A 558 17.37 55.48 6.04
C PRO A 558 17.24 54.00 5.58
N CYS A 559 18.21 53.52 4.78
CA CYS A 559 18.26 52.18 4.18
C CYS A 559 19.44 51.32 4.69
N ALA A 560 19.22 50.03 4.94
CA ALA A 560 20.27 49.01 5.03
C ALA A 560 19.78 47.60 4.61
N SER A 561 20.69 46.76 4.10
CA SER A 561 20.53 45.30 3.86
C SER A 561 19.38 44.82 2.93
N ARG A 562 19.58 44.91 1.60
CA ARG A 562 18.91 44.02 0.62
C ARG A 562 19.86 43.52 -0.47
N LYS A 563 20.55 42.39 -0.22
CA LYS A 563 21.31 41.61 -1.23
C LYS A 563 21.23 40.09 -0.99
N PHE A 564 20.02 39.51 -0.95
CA PHE A 564 19.85 38.04 -0.88
C PHE A 564 18.59 37.46 -1.56
N LEU A 565 17.88 38.24 -2.40
CA LEU A 565 16.60 37.84 -3.02
C LEU A 565 16.60 37.95 -4.56
N SER A 566 17.69 37.57 -5.22
CA SER A 566 17.88 37.74 -6.68
C SER A 566 18.03 36.43 -7.47
N LYS A 567 17.84 35.25 -6.86
CA LYS A 567 17.83 33.94 -7.55
C LYS A 567 16.73 33.00 -7.03
N LEU A 568 15.51 33.19 -7.55
CA LEU A 568 14.40 32.23 -7.51
C LEU A 568 13.67 32.26 -8.87
N PRO A 569 13.27 31.12 -9.47
CA PRO A 569 12.57 31.11 -10.75
C PRO A 569 11.20 31.80 -10.68
N LYS A 570 10.94 32.73 -11.61
CA LYS A 570 9.69 33.49 -11.70
C LYS A 570 8.57 32.72 -12.41
N GLU A 571 8.14 31.57 -11.87
CA GLU A 571 6.86 30.96 -12.32
C GLU A 571 6.21 30.04 -11.27
N ILE A 572 6.11 30.53 -10.02
CA ILE A 572 5.13 30.01 -9.07
C ILE A 572 3.85 30.85 -9.19
N LEU A 573 2.71 30.19 -9.42
CA LEU A 573 1.37 30.80 -9.45
C LEU A 573 0.95 31.28 -8.05
N MET A 574 1.52 32.39 -7.60
CA MET A 574 1.00 33.14 -6.46
C MET A 574 -0.30 33.83 -6.85
N ILE A 575 -1.44 33.21 -6.52
CA ILE A 575 -2.75 33.86 -6.52
C ILE A 575 -2.62 35.10 -5.64
N LYS A 576 -2.88 36.30 -6.18
CA LYS A 576 -2.70 37.52 -5.39
C LYS A 576 -3.86 37.65 -4.40
N LYS A 577 -3.56 38.29 -3.26
CA LYS A 577 -4.54 38.61 -2.20
C LYS A 577 -5.71 39.49 -2.69
N GLU A 578 -5.57 40.08 -3.89
CA GLU A 578 -6.58 40.88 -4.59
C GLU A 578 -7.49 40.05 -5.50
N ASP A 579 -6.99 38.94 -6.07
CA ASP A 579 -7.78 38.04 -6.92
C ASP A 579 -8.86 37.32 -6.09
N LEU A 580 -8.49 36.95 -4.86
CA LEU A 580 -9.39 36.43 -3.82
C LEU A 580 -10.52 37.39 -3.41
N LYS A 581 -10.44 38.69 -3.76
CA LYS A 581 -11.52 39.67 -3.52
C LYS A 581 -12.46 39.86 -4.71
N LYS A 582 -12.31 39.08 -5.79
CA LYS A 582 -13.09 39.20 -7.03
C LYS A 582 -13.77 37.90 -7.47
N GLN A 583 -14.43 37.22 -6.53
CA GLN A 583 -15.51 36.28 -6.83
C GLN A 583 -16.80 36.69 -6.11
N PRO A 584 -17.98 36.50 -6.72
CA PRO A 584 -19.25 37.00 -6.19
C PRO A 584 -19.78 36.17 -5.01
N GLN A 585 -20.79 36.74 -4.35
CA GLN A 585 -21.41 36.28 -3.10
C GLN A 585 -21.86 34.81 -3.12
N PHE A 586 -21.05 33.90 -2.59
CA PHE A 586 -21.51 32.59 -2.09
C PHE A 586 -22.11 32.72 -0.67
N TYR A 587 -23.12 33.60 -0.54
CA TYR A 587 -23.96 33.74 0.64
C TYR A 587 -25.42 33.94 0.22
N HIS A 588 -26.00 32.87 -0.32
CA HIS A 588 -27.43 32.64 -0.29
C HIS A 588 -27.70 31.14 -0.19
N MET A 589 -28.29 30.71 0.92
CA MET A 589 -29.05 29.45 0.91
C MET A 589 -30.21 29.63 -0.08
N PRO A 590 -30.54 28.60 -0.88
CA PRO A 590 -31.87 28.48 -1.44
C PRO A 590 -32.86 28.42 -0.27
N SER A 591 -33.71 29.42 -0.13
CA SER A 591 -34.93 29.28 0.65
C SER A 591 -35.79 28.22 -0.04
N PHE A 592 -35.95 27.06 0.61
CA PHE A 592 -36.92 26.06 0.15
C PHE A 592 -38.30 26.73 0.01
N PRO A 593 -39.04 26.51 -1.08
CA PRO A 593 -40.43 26.93 -1.14
C PRO A 593 -41.21 26.28 0.01
N GLU A 594 -42.04 27.06 0.69
CA GLU A 594 -43.02 26.51 1.63
C GLU A 594 -44.09 25.75 0.83
N CYS A 595 -43.84 24.46 0.56
CA CYS A 595 -44.85 23.55 0.06
C CYS A 595 -45.91 23.36 1.14
N THR A 596 -46.91 24.25 1.15
CA THR A 596 -48.16 24.07 1.87
C THR A 596 -48.83 22.80 1.38
N ILE A 597 -48.75 21.74 2.20
CA ILE A 597 -49.32 20.44 1.86
C ILE A 597 -50.85 20.57 1.90
N GLN A 598 -51.46 20.73 0.73
CA GLN A 598 -52.89 20.46 0.56
C GLN A 598 -53.12 18.96 0.71
N CYS A 599 -53.42 18.51 1.93
CA CYS A 599 -53.81 17.14 2.23
C CYS A 599 -55.17 16.80 1.59
N GLY A 600 -55.17 16.48 0.30
CA GLY A 600 -56.32 15.96 -0.46
C GLY A 600 -56.62 14.48 -0.19
N LEU A 601 -56.34 13.97 1.01
CA LEU A 601 -56.56 12.58 1.41
C LEU A 601 -57.47 12.52 2.65
N GLN A 602 -58.66 11.97 2.46
CA GLN A 602 -59.58 11.67 3.56
C GLN A 602 -59.03 10.48 4.37
N LEU A 603 -58.75 10.70 5.65
CA LEU A 603 -58.61 9.62 6.63
C LEU A 603 -59.99 9.34 7.26
N PRO A 604 -60.43 8.07 7.37
CA PRO A 604 -61.64 7.74 8.10
C PRO A 604 -61.42 7.93 9.61
N CYS A 605 -62.32 8.67 10.25
CA CYS A 605 -62.25 8.96 11.69
C CYS A 605 -62.57 7.73 12.55
N CYS A 606 -61.74 7.44 13.56
CA CYS A 606 -62.21 6.92 14.85
C CYS A 606 -61.20 7.28 15.97
N PRO A 607 -61.65 7.55 17.23
CA PRO A 607 -60.80 8.13 18.28
C PRO A 607 -60.54 7.19 19.48
N LEU A 608 -59.58 7.58 20.34
CA LEU A 608 -59.40 7.18 21.76
C LEU A 608 -59.13 5.67 22.03
N GLN A 609 -58.18 5.29 22.88
CA GLN A 609 -58.12 5.65 24.30
C GLN A 609 -56.70 5.65 24.90
N THR A 610 -56.57 6.40 25.99
CA THR A 610 -55.41 6.47 26.88
C THR A 610 -55.39 5.31 27.88
N ILE A 611 -54.21 4.79 28.20
CA ILE A 611 -53.91 4.23 29.53
C ILE A 611 -52.62 4.93 30.02
N ILE A 612 -52.53 5.13 31.33
CA ILE A 612 -51.61 6.02 32.05
C ILE A 612 -50.22 5.39 32.22
#